data_AF-A0A847BRV1-F1
#
_entry.id   AF-A0A847BRV1-F1
#
_cell.length_a   1.000
_cell.length_b   1.000
_cell.length_c   1.000
_cell.angle_alpha   90.00
_cell.angle_beta   90.00
_cell.angle_gamma   90.00
#
_symmetry.space_group_name_H-M   'P 1'
#
loop_
_entity.id
_entity.type
_entity.pdbx_description
1 polymer ?
#
loop_
_entity_poly.entity_id
_entity_poly.type
_entity_poly.pdbx_seq_one_letter_code
_entity_poly.pdbx_strand_id
1 'polypeptide(L)'
;MGRVNKYLVGHFFTIFGSLFMTLFFIMSIVFFIQISRVTSVIEISFFELGKLYIYMLPQILIFTIPIGFFIALSLTFFRLSKENETIVLFTLGYPPKKIALFFLSFAFVVSLLLLVTALIFIPLSRQLNKNFTDYKRSEASINIKATEFGQRFSNWMVFVEG
;
A
#
# COMPACT_ATOMS: atom_id res chain seq x y z
N MET A 1 26.28 -5.60 14.62
CA MET A 1 25.84 -4.21 14.84
C MET A 1 26.31 -3.72 16.20
N GLY A 2 26.85 -2.50 16.30
CA GLY A 2 27.13 -1.89 17.61
C GLY A 2 25.85 -1.67 18.43
N ARG A 3 25.95 -1.68 19.78
CA ARG A 3 24.80 -1.51 20.69
C ARG A 3 23.97 -0.26 20.38
N VAL A 4 24.64 0.84 20.02
CA VAL A 4 24.02 2.12 19.60
C VAL A 4 23.15 1.94 18.36
N ASN A 5 23.63 1.25 17.32
CA ASN A 5 22.84 1.05 16.10
C ASN A 5 21.59 0.20 16.38
N LYS A 6 21.69 -0.83 17.24
CA LYS A 6 20.52 -1.65 17.60
C LYS A 6 19.47 -0.81 18.34
N TYR A 7 19.91 0.07 19.23
CA TYR A 7 19.03 1.00 19.94
C TYR A 7 18.32 1.98 18.98
N LEU A 8 19.08 2.65 18.11
CA LEU A 8 18.55 3.57 17.10
C LEU A 8 17.51 2.91 16.20
N VAL A 9 17.81 1.70 15.73
CA VAL A 9 16.91 0.90 14.89
C VAL A 9 15.65 0.49 15.63
N GLY A 10 15.75 0.09 16.90
CA GLY A 10 14.60 -0.26 17.71
C GLY A 10 13.63 0.90 17.91
N HIS A 11 14.16 2.08 18.24
CA HIS A 11 13.36 3.31 18.35
C HIS A 11 12.71 3.68 17.02
N PHE A 12 13.50 3.66 15.95
CA PHE A 12 13.01 3.93 14.59
C PHE A 12 11.86 2.98 14.20
N PHE A 13 12.04 1.67 14.32
CA PHE A 13 11.02 0.70 13.91
C PHE A 13 9.76 0.76 14.78
N THR A 14 9.88 1.11 16.05
CA THR A 14 8.70 1.31 16.92
C THR A 14 7.84 2.46 16.40
N ILE A 15 8.47 3.60 16.07
CA ILE A 15 7.77 4.77 15.53
C ILE A 15 7.26 4.48 14.11
N PHE A 16 8.12 3.93 13.26
CA PHE A 16 7.78 3.58 11.88
C PHE A 16 6.64 2.58 11.81
N GLY A 17 6.66 1.52 12.62
CA GLY A 17 5.61 0.50 12.63
C GLY A 17 4.25 1.07 13.01
N SER A 18 4.19 1.93 14.03
CA SER A 18 2.94 2.59 14.44
C SER A 18 2.38 3.52 13.35
N LEU A 19 3.25 4.36 12.75
CA LEU A 19 2.85 5.26 11.67
C LEU A 19 2.47 4.49 10.39
N PHE A 20 3.25 3.49 10.03
CA PHE A 20 3.00 2.63 8.88
C PHE A 20 1.66 1.93 9.02
N MET A 21 1.37 1.29 10.16
CA MET A 21 0.08 0.64 10.39
C MET A 21 -1.07 1.64 10.27
N THR A 22 -0.95 2.81 10.90
CA THR A 22 -1.99 3.85 10.84
C THR A 22 -2.27 4.28 9.40
N LEU A 23 -1.23 4.64 8.64
CA LEU A 23 -1.36 5.05 7.24
C LEU A 23 -1.85 3.90 6.35
N PHE A 24 -1.39 2.68 6.61
CA PHE A 24 -1.81 1.48 5.88
C PHE A 24 -3.29 1.20 6.06
N PHE A 25 -3.83 1.34 7.28
CA PHE A 25 -5.27 1.21 7.54
C PHE A 25 -6.08 2.29 6.83
N ILE A 26 -5.67 3.56 6.94
CA ILE A 26 -6.35 4.68 6.27
C ILE A 26 -6.40 4.43 4.75
N MET A 27 -5.26 4.08 4.15
CA MET A 27 -5.20 3.79 2.72
C MET A 27 -6.02 2.55 2.34
N SER A 28 -6.00 1.51 3.16
CA SER A 28 -6.80 0.30 2.92
C SER A 28 -8.30 0.61 2.87
N ILE A 29 -8.81 1.44 3.79
CA ILE A 29 -10.22 1.86 3.79
C ILE A 29 -10.57 2.61 2.51
N VAL A 30 -9.72 3.55 2.07
CA VAL A 30 -9.91 4.30 0.82
C VAL A 30 -10.01 3.34 -0.37
N PHE A 31 -9.19 2.30 -0.41
CA PHE A 31 -9.20 1.30 -1.48
C PHE A 31 -10.41 0.35 -1.41
N PHE A 32 -10.87 -0.03 -0.21
CA PHE A 32 -12.14 -0.75 -0.06
C PHE A 32 -13.33 0.04 -0.63
N ILE A 33 -13.37 1.36 -0.42
CA ILE A 33 -14.38 2.25 -1.01
C ILE A 33 -14.27 2.25 -2.55
N GLN A 34 -13.07 2.16 -3.11
CA GLN A 34 -12.88 2.04 -4.57
C GLN A 34 -13.42 0.71 -5.10
N ILE A 35 -13.17 -0.41 -4.41
CA ILE A 35 -13.68 -1.73 -4.81
C ILE A 35 -15.21 -1.78 -4.75
N SER A 36 -15.82 -1.18 -3.71
CA SER A 36 -17.29 -1.13 -3.57
C SER A 36 -17.96 -0.44 -4.78
N ARG A 37 -17.36 0.63 -5.31
CA ARG A 37 -17.84 1.30 -6.53
C ARG A 37 -17.77 0.43 -7.79
N VAL A 38 -16.86 -0.54 -7.85
CA VAL A 38 -16.78 -1.50 -8.97
C VAL A 38 -17.81 -2.62 -8.79
N THR A 39 -18.01 -3.05 -7.54
CA THR A 39 -18.96 -4.11 -7.16
C THR A 39 -20.42 -3.68 -7.33
N SER A 40 -20.73 -2.38 -7.33
CA SER A 40 -22.09 -1.90 -7.62
C SER A 40 -22.55 -2.20 -9.05
N VAL A 41 -21.64 -2.58 -9.95
CA VAL A 41 -21.91 -2.89 -11.36
C VAL A 41 -21.71 -4.39 -11.66
N ILE A 42 -21.01 -5.11 -10.78
CA ILE A 42 -20.52 -6.47 -11.03
C ILE A 42 -20.67 -7.27 -9.74
N GLU A 43 -21.28 -8.46 -9.79
CA GLU A 43 -21.28 -9.37 -8.65
C GLU A 43 -19.87 -9.92 -8.40
N ILE A 44 -19.36 -9.74 -7.17
CA ILE A 44 -18.02 -10.15 -6.76
C ILE A 44 -18.14 -11.07 -5.54
N SER A 45 -17.49 -12.23 -5.60
CA SER A 45 -17.42 -13.16 -4.47
C SER A 45 -16.38 -12.73 -3.42
N PHE A 46 -16.44 -13.28 -2.21
CA PHE A 46 -15.50 -12.96 -1.13
C PHE A 46 -14.03 -13.19 -1.51
N PHE A 47 -13.73 -14.28 -2.23
CA PHE A 47 -12.37 -14.58 -2.69
C PHE A 47 -11.86 -13.59 -3.74
N GLU A 48 -12.76 -13.11 -4.59
CA GLU A 48 -12.46 -12.12 -5.62
C GLU A 48 -12.20 -10.74 -5.00
N LEU A 49 -12.91 -10.37 -3.93
CA LEU A 49 -12.60 -9.19 -3.13
C LEU A 49 -11.17 -9.24 -2.58
N GLY A 50 -10.77 -10.39 -2.02
CA GLY A 50 -9.40 -10.60 -1.55
C GLY A 50 -8.35 -10.44 -2.67
N LYS A 51 -8.63 -10.99 -3.86
CA LYS A 51 -7.76 -10.86 -5.04
C LYS A 51 -7.64 -9.41 -5.51
N LEU A 52 -8.75 -8.67 -5.57
CA LEU A 52 -8.77 -7.25 -5.91
C LEU A 52 -7.97 -6.42 -4.90
N TYR A 53 -8.12 -6.71 -3.61
CA TYR A 53 -7.34 -6.04 -2.57
C TYR A 53 -5.83 -6.29 -2.72
N ILE A 54 -5.42 -7.52 -3.04
CA ILE A 54 -4.01 -7.86 -3.32
C ILE A 54 -3.45 -7.05 -4.49
N TYR A 55 -4.24 -6.84 -5.55
CA TYR A 55 -3.79 -6.01 -6.68
C TYR A 55 -3.61 -4.54 -6.28
N MET A 56 -4.29 -4.06 -5.25
CA MET A 56 -4.15 -2.70 -4.74
C MET A 56 -2.97 -2.53 -3.76
N LEU A 57 -2.48 -3.60 -3.15
CA LEU A 57 -1.38 -3.55 -2.18
C LEU A 57 -0.13 -2.80 -2.68
N PRO A 58 0.39 -3.00 -3.92
CA PRO A 58 1.54 -2.24 -4.39
C PRO A 58 1.31 -0.73 -4.42
N GLN A 59 0.08 -0.30 -4.69
CA GLN A 59 -0.29 1.11 -4.64
C GLN A 59 -0.38 1.63 -3.21
N ILE A 60 -0.81 0.81 -2.25
CA ILE A 60 -0.79 1.21 -0.82
C ILE A 60 0.66 1.39 -0.36
N LEU A 61 1.54 0.45 -0.68
CA LEU A 61 2.93 0.46 -0.21
C LEU A 61 3.74 1.63 -0.77
N ILE A 62 3.55 2.00 -2.04
CA ILE A 62 4.30 3.10 -2.67
C ILE A 62 4.04 4.46 -2.01
N PHE A 63 2.85 4.66 -1.41
CA PHE A 63 2.52 5.89 -0.68
C PHE A 63 2.87 5.78 0.80
N THR A 64 2.52 4.67 1.45
CA THR A 64 2.61 4.54 2.93
C THR A 64 4.04 4.41 3.43
N ILE A 65 4.90 3.64 2.75
CA ILE A 65 6.28 3.40 3.19
C ILE A 65 7.12 4.67 3.16
N PRO A 66 7.27 5.42 2.06
CA PRO A 66 8.14 6.60 2.06
C PRO A 66 7.67 7.70 3.01
N ILE A 67 6.36 7.93 3.12
CA ILE A 67 5.78 8.90 4.07
C ILE A 67 6.08 8.45 5.51
N GLY A 68 5.76 7.20 5.85
CA GLY A 68 6.01 6.65 7.18
C GLY A 68 7.49 6.67 7.54
N PHE A 69 8.36 6.32 6.59
CA PHE A 69 9.81 6.28 6.76
C PHE A 69 10.36 7.66 7.10
N PHE A 70 9.98 8.67 6.30
CA PHE A 70 10.42 10.05 6.49
C PHE A 70 10.01 10.60 7.85
N ILE A 71 8.72 10.47 8.20
CA ILE A 71 8.19 10.96 9.47
C ILE A 71 8.83 10.23 10.65
N ALA A 72 8.95 8.90 10.57
CA ALA A 72 9.54 8.11 11.64
C ALA A 72 11.02 8.44 11.87
N LEU A 73 11.78 8.64 10.80
CA LEU A 73 13.18 9.02 10.88
C LEU A 73 13.34 10.40 11.51
N SER A 74 12.54 11.38 11.06
CA SER A 74 12.52 12.72 11.61
C SER A 74 12.17 12.71 13.10
N LEU A 75 11.13 11.97 13.49
CA LEU A 75 10.70 11.88 14.88
C LEU A 75 11.72 11.15 15.77
N THR A 76 12.41 10.16 15.21
CA THR A 76 13.50 9.46 15.91
C THR A 76 14.62 10.46 16.24
N PHE A 77 15.11 11.21 15.26
CA PHE A 77 16.12 12.24 15.53
C PHE A 77 15.64 13.34 16.45
N PHE A 78 14.39 13.76 16.32
CA PHE A 78 13.77 14.74 17.21
C PHE A 78 13.77 14.25 18.67
N ARG A 79 13.37 13.01 18.93
CA ARG A 79 13.37 12.44 20.29
C ARG A 79 14.79 12.33 20.86
N LEU A 80 15.73 11.80 20.09
CA LEU A 80 17.14 11.72 20.51
C LEU A 80 17.73 13.09 20.83
N SER A 81 17.36 14.13 20.06
CA SER A 81 17.77 15.50 20.34
C SER A 81 17.09 16.08 21.58
N LYS A 82 15.79 15.83 21.76
CA LYS A 82 15.00 16.35 22.88
C LYS A 82 15.43 15.75 24.22
N GLU A 83 15.83 14.49 24.23
CA GLU A 83 16.28 13.75 25.41
C GLU A 83 17.79 13.90 25.66
N ASN A 84 18.47 14.77 24.91
CA ASN A 84 19.93 15.00 24.96
C ASN A 84 20.79 13.77 24.66
N GLU A 85 20.22 12.67 24.17
CA GLU A 85 20.97 11.45 23.81
C GLU A 85 21.95 11.72 22.67
N THR A 86 21.57 12.54 21.70
CA THR A 86 22.44 12.97 20.60
C THR A 86 23.71 13.67 21.13
N ILE A 87 23.56 14.54 22.14
CA ILE A 87 24.67 15.27 22.75
C ILE A 87 25.62 14.29 23.45
N VAL A 88 25.08 13.38 24.26
CA VAL A 88 25.86 12.35 24.97
C VAL A 88 26.61 11.44 23.99
N LEU A 89 25.98 11.02 22.89
CA LEU A 89 26.63 10.21 21.87
C LEU A 89 27.81 10.96 21.23
N PHE A 90 27.66 12.25 20.94
CA PHE A 90 28.71 13.05 20.31
C PHE A 90 29.86 13.36 21.26
N THR A 91 29.60 13.61 22.54
CA THR A 91 30.65 13.84 23.56
C THR A 91 31.45 12.57 23.85
N LEU A 92 30.83 11.39 23.75
CA LEU A 92 31.51 10.09 23.82
C LEU A 92 32.30 9.74 22.53
N GLY A 93 32.41 10.67 21.59
CA GLY A 93 33.19 10.51 20.35
C GLY A 93 32.46 9.75 19.24
N TYR A 94 31.14 9.55 19.34
CA TYR A 94 30.37 8.93 18.25
C TYR A 94 30.08 9.96 17.15
N PRO A 95 30.61 9.82 15.92
CA PRO A 95 30.48 10.86 14.92
C PRO A 95 29.06 10.91 14.31
N PRO A 96 28.47 12.11 14.12
CA PRO A 96 27.14 12.27 13.52
C PRO A 96 27.04 11.65 12.12
N LYS A 97 28.14 11.73 11.34
CA LYS A 97 28.22 11.15 9.99
C LYS A 97 27.95 9.64 9.99
N LYS A 98 28.33 8.92 11.05
CA LYS A 98 28.11 7.47 11.15
C LYS A 98 26.64 7.12 11.37
N ILE A 99 25.91 7.94 12.13
CA ILE A 99 24.45 7.81 12.28
C ILE A 99 23.76 8.08 10.95
N ALA A 100 24.13 9.17 10.28
CA ALA A 100 23.57 9.55 9.00
C ALA A 100 23.79 8.47 7.93
N LEU A 101 25.03 7.98 7.77
CA LEU A 101 25.37 6.95 6.79
C LEU A 101 24.63 5.63 7.06
N PHE A 102 24.42 5.30 8.33
CA PHE A 102 23.67 4.11 8.74
C PHE A 102 22.21 4.17 8.27
N PHE A 103 21.50 5.27 8.55
CA PHE A 103 20.12 5.44 8.08
C PHE A 103 20.03 5.63 6.56
N LEU A 104 21.05 6.24 5.93
CA LEU A 104 21.12 6.40 4.49
C LEU A 104 21.23 5.06 3.77
N SER A 105 22.02 4.11 4.29
CA SER A 105 22.06 2.74 3.77
C SER A 105 20.70 2.06 3.84
N PHE A 106 19.93 2.29 4.92
CA PHE A 106 18.58 1.73 5.05
C PHE A 106 17.59 2.39 4.10
N ALA A 107 17.67 3.72 3.96
CA ALA A 107 16.85 4.48 3.01
C ALA A 107 17.12 4.05 1.57
N PHE A 108 18.37 3.75 1.23
CA PHE A 108 18.75 3.24 -0.10
C PHE A 108 18.09 1.88 -0.40
N VAL A 109 18.10 0.94 0.56
CA VAL A 109 17.42 -0.36 0.42
C VAL A 109 15.92 -0.18 0.24
N VAL A 110 15.29 0.66 1.07
CA VAL A 110 13.85 0.97 0.95
C VAL A 110 13.53 1.61 -0.41
N SER A 111 14.35 2.55 -0.86
CA SER A 111 14.18 3.20 -2.16
C SER A 111 14.28 2.20 -3.31
N LEU A 112 15.22 1.26 -3.28
CA LEU A 112 15.36 0.21 -4.28
C LEU A 112 14.12 -0.70 -4.31
N LEU A 113 13.62 -1.10 -3.16
CA LEU A 113 12.39 -1.90 -3.04
C LEU A 113 11.17 -1.16 -3.61
N LEU A 114 11.05 0.13 -3.32
CA LEU A 114 9.97 0.98 -3.85
C LEU A 114 10.10 1.19 -5.36
N LEU A 115 11.32 1.29 -5.88
CA LEU A 115 11.57 1.40 -7.31
C LEU A 115 11.14 0.12 -8.04
N VAL A 116 11.47 -1.06 -7.51
CA VAL A 116 10.98 -2.34 -8.03
C VAL A 116 9.44 -2.42 -7.95
N THR A 117 8.86 -1.95 -6.85
CA THR A 117 7.40 -1.88 -6.67
C THR A 117 6.75 -1.01 -7.74
N ALA A 118 7.33 0.17 -8.01
CA ALA A 118 6.83 1.12 -8.99
C ALA A 118 6.93 0.61 -10.43
N LEU A 119 8.07 0.01 -10.80
CA LEU A 119 8.35 -0.39 -12.18
C LEU A 119 7.75 -1.75 -12.56
N ILE A 120 7.61 -2.67 -11.60
CA ILE A 120 7.17 -4.04 -11.88
C ILE A 120 5.78 -4.30 -11.30
N PHE A 121 5.63 -4.11 -9.99
CA PHE A 121 4.39 -4.54 -9.30
C PHE A 121 3.19 -3.67 -9.64
N ILE A 122 3.36 -2.34 -9.72
CA ILE A 122 2.25 -1.44 -10.09
C ILE A 122 1.68 -1.73 -11.48
N PRO A 123 2.47 -1.79 -12.57
CA PRO A 123 1.92 -2.07 -13.90
C PRO A 123 1.31 -3.47 -13.99
N LEU A 124 1.96 -4.48 -13.38
CA LEU A 124 1.44 -5.85 -13.35
C LEU A 124 0.08 -5.89 -12.65
N SER A 125 -0.03 -5.31 -11.46
CA SER A 125 -1.30 -5.26 -10.72
C SER A 125 -2.38 -4.48 -11.45
N ARG A 126 -2.03 -3.38 -12.13
CA ARG A 126 -2.99 -2.62 -12.95
C ARG A 126 -3.52 -3.46 -14.11
N GLN A 127 -2.66 -4.22 -14.78
CA GLN A 127 -3.08 -5.10 -15.87
C GLN A 127 -3.97 -6.23 -15.36
N LEU A 128 -3.58 -6.89 -14.27
CA LEU A 128 -4.38 -7.96 -13.66
C LEU A 128 -5.74 -7.47 -13.17
N ASN A 129 -5.79 -6.28 -12.58
CA ASN A 129 -7.04 -5.68 -12.13
C ASN A 129 -7.96 -5.36 -13.31
N LYS A 130 -7.45 -4.75 -14.39
CA LYS A 130 -8.22 -4.47 -15.61
C LYS A 130 -8.77 -5.74 -16.25
N ASN A 131 -7.90 -6.75 -16.47
CA ASN A 131 -8.30 -8.01 -17.07
C ASN A 131 -9.38 -8.71 -16.23
N PHE A 132 -9.27 -8.65 -14.90
CA PHE A 132 -10.28 -9.23 -14.01
C PHE A 132 -11.62 -8.50 -14.10
N THR A 133 -11.61 -7.17 -14.09
CA THR A 133 -12.84 -6.38 -14.22
C THR A 133 -13.48 -6.54 -15.61
N ASP A 134 -12.69 -6.65 -16.67
CA ASP A 134 -13.17 -6.83 -18.04
C ASP A 134 -13.78 -8.21 -18.22
N TYR A 135 -13.11 -9.26 -17.74
CA TYR A 135 -13.66 -10.63 -17.73
C TYR A 135 -15.03 -10.69 -17.05
N LYS A 136 -15.15 -10.09 -15.86
CA LYS A 136 -16.42 -10.09 -15.12
C LYS A 136 -17.52 -9.27 -15.77
N ARG A 137 -17.18 -8.17 -16.47
CA ARG A 137 -18.15 -7.41 -17.27
C ARG A 137 -18.67 -8.23 -18.45
N SER A 138 -17.79 -8.95 -19.14
CA SER A 138 -18.19 -9.84 -20.23
C SER A 138 -19.08 -10.99 -19.74
N GLU A 139 -18.75 -11.60 -18.60
CA GLU A 139 -19.58 -12.64 -17.97
C GLU A 139 -20.95 -12.11 -17.55
N ALA A 140 -21.01 -10.92 -16.94
CA ALA A 140 -22.26 -10.26 -16.54
C ALA A 140 -23.15 -9.90 -17.75
N SER A 141 -22.56 -9.57 -18.91
CA SER A 141 -23.33 -9.31 -20.12
C SER A 141 -23.98 -10.57 -20.72
N ILE A 142 -23.49 -11.77 -20.38
CA ILE A 142 -24.02 -13.06 -20.87
C ILE A 142 -25.13 -13.60 -19.94
N ASN A 143 -25.31 -13.03 -18.75
CA ASN A 143 -26.28 -13.49 -17.75
C ASN A 143 -27.68 -12.85 -17.95
N ILE A 144 -28.26 -13.03 -19.15
CA ILE A 144 -29.65 -12.65 -19.47
C ILE A 144 -30.57 -13.64 -18.74
N LYS A 145 -31.30 -13.19 -17.71
CA LYS A 145 -32.28 -14.03 -17.01
C LYS A 145 -33.59 -14.06 -17.80
N ALA A 146 -34.09 -15.25 -18.13
CA ALA A 146 -35.41 -15.40 -18.75
C ALA A 146 -36.51 -14.81 -17.85
N THR A 147 -37.54 -14.21 -18.46
CA THR A 147 -38.75 -13.68 -17.80
C THR A 147 -38.59 -12.35 -17.02
N GLU A 148 -37.39 -11.78 -16.87
CA GLU A 148 -37.23 -10.43 -16.32
C GLU A 148 -37.22 -9.35 -17.42
N PHE A 149 -38.14 -8.40 -17.33
CA PHE A 149 -38.27 -7.30 -18.29
C PHE A 149 -37.25 -6.19 -17.99
N GLY A 150 -36.64 -5.60 -19.03
CA GLY A 150 -35.76 -4.43 -18.91
C GLY A 150 -34.25 -4.72 -18.90
N GLN A 151 -33.82 -5.92 -19.30
CA GLN A 151 -32.39 -6.25 -19.42
C GLN A 151 -31.78 -5.55 -20.64
N ARG A 152 -30.75 -4.73 -20.43
CA ARG A 152 -30.02 -4.02 -21.49
C ARG A 152 -28.76 -4.80 -21.86
N PHE A 153 -28.73 -5.33 -23.08
CA PHE A 153 -27.54 -5.89 -23.70
C PHE A 153 -26.96 -4.88 -24.69
N SER A 154 -25.83 -4.26 -24.35
CA SER A 154 -25.25 -3.17 -25.14
C SER A 154 -26.28 -2.03 -25.34
N ASN A 155 -26.66 -1.72 -26.58
CA ASN A 155 -27.70 -0.72 -26.90
C ASN A 155 -29.13 -1.30 -27.03
N TRP A 156 -29.31 -2.59 -26.82
CA TRP A 156 -30.57 -3.30 -27.10
C TRP A 156 -31.23 -3.71 -25.77
N MET A 157 -32.55 -3.54 -25.68
CA MET A 157 -33.34 -4.20 -24.63
C MET A 157 -33.71 -5.58 -25.14
N VAL A 158 -33.33 -6.61 -24.37
CA VAL A 158 -33.57 -8.00 -24.72
C VAL A 158 -34.50 -8.59 -23.67
N PHE A 159 -35.55 -9.26 -24.15
CA PHE A 159 -36.46 -10.06 -23.33
C PHE A 159 -36.44 -11.47 -23.90
N VAL A 160 -36.24 -12.46 -23.02
CA VAL A 160 -36.27 -13.88 -23.37
C VAL A 160 -37.49 -14.49 -22.69
N GLU A 161 -38.43 -14.94 -23.49
CA GLU A 161 -39.60 -15.70 -23.07
C GLU A 161 -39.21 -17.18 -22.93
N GLY A 162 -39.59 -17.80 -21.81
CA GLY A 162 -39.31 -19.21 -21.50
C GLY A 162 -40.45 -20.13 -21.88
#